data_AF-A0AA38MJE1-F1
#
_entry.id   AF-A0AA38MJE1-F1
#
_cell.length_a   1.000
_cell.length_b   1.000
_cell.length_c   1.000
_cell.angle_alpha   90.00
_cell.angle_beta   90.00
_cell.angle_gamma   90.00
#
_symmetry.space_group_name_H-M   'P 1'
#
loop_
_entity.id
_entity.type
_entity.pdbx_description
1 polymer ?
#
loop_
_entity_poly.entity_id
_entity_poly.type
_entity_poly.pdbx_seq_one_letter_code
_entity_poly.pdbx_strand_id
1 'polypeptide(L)'
;MAAFCCKVVLLIAGFGSCVQSATHNYRPLRYTIPRPLIQAFSPQGLEVSIPHTPGIQLFAFHGSINKFLDGTEIGDMRKHVLERDGERWAYKNSTVKLRLGDKIYYRLYVVKDNLGYRLQHGMFEVKDFSLPDKESSAPEEAVPAPTPQPPTLCSRTGSICEKVVLNLTQRVCDLQQEIDSLRETNDILKDMVKKHPTTSTTLALDGVKVQDDELGVIVQAIIEDKLGLPFKVDNIQRKRNGLVQFEVESLEKKLEIIRVAKTKLRHSNFRLVY
;
A
#
# COMPACT_ATOMS: atom_id res chain seq x y z
N MET A 1 -48.51 3.54 25.92
CA MET A 1 -47.08 3.93 26.00
C MET A 1 -46.29 2.89 25.24
N ALA A 2 -45.54 3.09 24.15
CA ALA A 2 -45.24 4.16 23.20
C ALA A 2 -44.82 3.37 21.91
N ALA A 3 -45.29 3.64 20.70
CA ALA A 3 -44.75 4.66 19.77
C ALA A 3 -43.21 4.55 19.65
N PHE A 4 -42.53 4.35 18.52
CA PHE A 4 -42.76 4.76 17.13
C PHE A 4 -41.58 4.17 16.30
N CYS A 5 -41.82 3.52 15.16
CA CYS A 5 -41.02 3.71 13.93
C CYS A 5 -41.65 2.91 12.79
N CYS A 6 -42.70 3.51 12.24
CA CYS A 6 -43.40 3.12 11.04
C CYS A 6 -42.74 3.84 9.85
N LYS A 7 -42.61 3.16 8.71
CA LYS A 7 -42.40 3.69 7.34
C LYS A 7 -41.01 4.33 7.13
N VAL A 8 -40.13 3.82 6.27
CA VAL A 8 -40.31 3.70 4.82
C VAL A 8 -39.52 2.48 4.27
N VAL A 9 -40.24 1.38 4.05
CA VAL A 9 -39.88 0.34 3.06
C VAL A 9 -40.95 0.45 2.00
N LEU A 10 -40.64 1.12 0.88
CA LEU A 10 -41.27 1.00 -0.44
C LEU A 10 -40.86 2.20 -1.28
N LEU A 11 -39.91 1.99 -2.19
CA LEU A 11 -39.89 2.54 -3.56
C LEU A 11 -38.69 1.89 -4.29
N ILE A 12 -38.83 0.61 -4.59
CA ILE A 12 -38.09 -0.07 -5.65
C ILE A 12 -39.13 -0.42 -6.72
N ALA A 13 -39.26 0.42 -7.74
CA ALA A 13 -39.75 0.06 -9.07
C ALA A 13 -39.65 1.27 -9.98
N GLY A 14 -38.84 1.16 -11.04
CA GLY A 14 -38.96 2.04 -12.21
C GLY A 14 -37.82 3.01 -12.42
N PHE A 15 -36.62 2.49 -12.71
CA PHE A 15 -35.73 3.01 -13.78
C PHE A 15 -34.86 1.84 -14.26
N GLY A 16 -35.49 0.96 -15.03
CA GLY A 16 -34.76 0.15 -15.99
C GLY A 16 -34.19 1.07 -17.07
N SER A 17 -32.97 0.74 -17.50
CA SER A 17 -32.33 1.25 -18.72
C SER A 17 -31.78 2.67 -18.64
N CYS A 18 -30.56 2.80 -18.09
CA CYS A 18 -29.44 3.53 -18.69
C CYS A 18 -28.26 3.58 -17.72
N VAL A 19 -27.52 2.47 -17.62
CA VAL A 19 -26.08 2.57 -17.36
C VAL A 19 -25.41 1.77 -18.47
N GLN A 20 -25.37 2.39 -19.64
CA GLN A 20 -24.41 2.00 -20.66
C GLN A 20 -23.01 2.15 -20.06
N SER A 21 -22.21 1.12 -20.29
CA SER A 21 -20.76 1.02 -20.09
C SER A 21 -20.04 2.31 -19.68
N ALA A 22 -19.62 2.34 -18.42
CA ALA A 22 -18.36 2.95 -18.03
C ALA A 22 -17.36 1.86 -17.61
N THR A 23 -17.36 0.72 -18.31
CA THR A 23 -16.23 -0.22 -18.29
C THR A 23 -15.11 0.34 -19.15
N HIS A 24 -14.43 1.39 -18.69
CA HIS A 24 -13.07 1.64 -19.15
C HIS A 24 -12.33 2.58 -18.19
N ASN A 25 -11.24 2.05 -17.61
CA ASN A 25 -10.16 2.76 -16.91
C ASN A 25 -10.45 3.28 -15.48
N TYR A 26 -10.78 2.39 -14.54
CA TYR A 26 -10.38 2.64 -13.15
C TYR A 26 -9.03 1.97 -12.87
N ARG A 27 -7.94 2.75 -12.96
CA ARG A 27 -6.68 2.39 -12.30
C ARG A 27 -6.88 2.68 -10.81
N PRO A 28 -6.72 1.71 -9.89
CA PRO A 28 -6.66 2.05 -8.47
C PRO A 28 -5.55 3.09 -8.31
N LEU A 29 -5.83 4.17 -7.57
CA LEU A 29 -4.84 5.20 -7.23
C LEU A 29 -3.77 4.59 -6.32
N ARG A 30 -2.92 3.74 -6.88
CA ARG A 30 -1.68 3.29 -6.23
C ARG A 30 -0.90 4.56 -5.94
N TYR A 31 -0.62 4.79 -4.66
CA TYR A 31 0.23 5.88 -4.25
C TYR A 31 1.48 5.87 -5.13
N THR A 32 1.65 6.95 -5.88
CA THR A 32 2.80 7.16 -6.74
C THR A 32 3.62 8.23 -6.05
N ILE A 33 4.92 7.97 -5.89
CA ILE A 33 5.81 8.97 -5.30
C ILE A 33 5.72 10.23 -6.16
N PRO A 34 5.34 11.38 -5.59
CA PRO A 34 5.26 12.62 -6.34
C PRO A 34 6.64 12.97 -6.86
N ARG A 35 6.69 13.68 -8.00
CA ARG A 35 7.96 14.19 -8.52
C ARG A 35 8.64 15.02 -7.42
N PRO A 36 9.91 14.71 -7.06
CA PRO A 36 10.59 15.46 -6.02
C PRO A 36 10.89 16.89 -6.49
N LEU A 37 10.85 17.83 -5.55
CA LEU A 37 11.48 19.12 -5.71
C LEU A 37 12.97 18.96 -5.41
N ILE A 38 13.83 19.34 -6.35
CA ILE A 38 15.28 19.26 -6.22
C ILE A 38 15.84 20.67 -6.38
N GLN A 39 16.54 21.15 -5.37
CA GLN A 39 17.12 22.48 -5.32
C GLN A 39 18.62 22.37 -5.09
N ALA A 40 19.41 22.91 -6.02
CA ALA A 40 20.84 23.10 -5.87
C ALA A 40 21.09 24.49 -5.28
N PHE A 41 21.99 24.62 -4.31
CA PHE A 41 22.31 25.90 -3.67
C PHE A 41 23.73 26.33 -3.99
N SER A 42 23.93 27.65 -4.04
CA SER A 42 25.26 28.27 -4.16
C SER A 42 25.71 28.83 -2.80
N PRO A 43 26.99 28.65 -2.39
CA PRO A 43 28.09 28.02 -3.13
C PRO A 43 28.10 26.47 -3.07
N GLN A 44 27.29 25.88 -2.18
CA GLN A 44 27.16 24.44 -2.00
C GLN A 44 25.81 24.13 -1.37
N GLY A 45 25.30 22.93 -1.64
CA GLY A 45 24.07 22.43 -1.04
C GLY A 45 23.16 21.75 -2.06
N LEU A 46 22.43 20.76 -1.58
CA LEU A 46 21.35 20.07 -2.30
C LEU A 46 20.23 19.77 -1.32
N GLU A 47 19.01 20.13 -1.72
CA GLU A 47 17.79 19.67 -1.07
C GLU A 47 16.96 18.86 -2.06
N VAL A 48 16.44 17.72 -1.59
CA VAL A 48 15.50 16.88 -2.32
C VAL A 48 14.31 16.61 -1.43
N SER A 49 13.12 17.05 -1.85
CA SER A 49 11.93 16.94 -1.02
C SER A 49 10.67 16.48 -1.76
N ILE A 50 9.78 15.81 -1.02
CA ILE A 50 8.43 15.46 -1.47
C ILE A 50 7.38 16.04 -0.52
N PRO A 51 6.17 16.39 -0.99
CA PRO A 51 5.09 16.81 -0.11
C PRO A 51 4.68 15.69 0.84
N HIS A 52 4.31 16.05 2.06
CA HIS A 52 3.74 15.13 3.02
C HIS A 52 2.35 14.68 2.55
N THR A 53 2.06 13.38 2.72
CA THR A 53 0.70 12.85 2.71
C THR A 53 0.52 11.97 3.93
N PRO A 54 -0.70 11.89 4.51
CA PRO A 54 -0.96 11.05 5.66
C PRO A 54 -0.55 9.60 5.40
N GLY A 55 0.09 8.98 6.40
CA GLY A 55 0.53 7.59 6.33
C GLY A 55 1.98 7.40 5.87
N ILE A 56 2.67 8.44 5.37
CA ILE A 56 4.11 8.35 5.13
C ILE A 56 4.83 8.19 6.47
N GLN A 57 5.69 7.17 6.55
CA GLN A 57 6.49 6.81 7.72
C GLN A 57 8.00 6.96 7.45
N LEU A 58 8.41 6.88 6.19
CA LEU A 58 9.82 6.97 5.79
C LEU A 58 9.96 7.56 4.40
N PHE A 59 10.94 8.43 4.22
CA PHE A 59 11.43 8.90 2.94
C PHE A 59 12.94 8.63 2.84
N ALA A 60 13.38 7.97 1.79
CA ALA A 60 14.79 7.70 1.54
C ALA A 60 15.20 8.19 0.16
N PHE A 61 16.34 8.87 0.13
CA PHE A 61 16.98 9.38 -1.08
C PHE A 61 18.33 8.70 -1.26
N HIS A 62 18.58 8.16 -2.46
CA HIS A 62 19.89 7.68 -2.91
C HIS A 62 20.23 8.38 -4.23
N GLY A 63 21.40 8.99 -4.33
CA GLY A 63 21.82 9.74 -5.51
C GLY A 63 23.33 9.73 -5.75
N SER A 64 23.73 10.01 -6.99
CA SER A 64 25.13 10.27 -7.38
C SER A 64 25.20 11.37 -8.44
N ILE A 65 26.32 12.07 -8.51
CA ILE A 65 26.56 13.19 -9.44
C ILE A 65 27.33 12.65 -10.64
N ASN A 66 26.83 12.89 -11.84
CA ASN A 66 27.38 12.49 -13.13
C ASN A 66 27.64 10.97 -13.29
N LYS A 67 27.13 10.15 -12.36
CA LYS A 67 27.20 8.69 -12.42
C LYS A 67 25.80 8.09 -12.37
N PHE A 68 25.47 7.29 -13.39
CA PHE A 68 24.20 6.56 -13.45
C PHE A 68 24.14 5.48 -12.36
N LEU A 69 22.97 5.33 -11.73
CA LEU A 69 22.71 4.31 -10.72
C LEU A 69 22.02 3.11 -11.38
N ASP A 70 22.79 2.08 -11.73
CA ASP A 70 22.23 0.82 -12.22
C ASP A 70 22.09 -0.21 -11.08
N GLY A 71 20.97 -0.91 -11.00
CA GLY A 71 20.72 -1.98 -10.02
C GLY A 71 20.83 -1.59 -8.53
N THR A 72 21.83 -2.17 -7.84
CA THR A 72 22.01 -2.11 -6.36
C THR A 72 22.90 -0.97 -5.88
N GLU A 73 23.49 -0.16 -6.77
CA GLU A 73 24.40 0.91 -6.38
C GLU A 73 23.75 1.91 -5.40
N ILE A 74 24.38 2.12 -4.25
CA ILE A 74 23.79 2.89 -3.14
C ILE A 74 23.85 4.41 -3.43
N GLY A 75 24.74 4.84 -4.33
CA GLY A 75 25.05 6.25 -4.58
C GLY A 75 25.89 6.86 -3.45
N ASP A 76 26.55 7.98 -3.75
CA ASP A 76 27.43 8.68 -2.81
C ASP A 76 26.63 9.57 -1.83
N MET A 77 25.41 9.93 -2.23
CA MET A 77 24.48 10.71 -1.43
C MET A 77 23.33 9.81 -0.98
N ARG A 78 23.24 9.53 0.32
CA ARG A 78 22.20 8.65 0.87
C ARG A 78 21.72 9.09 2.25
N LYS A 79 20.42 9.05 2.46
CA LYS A 79 19.83 9.24 3.80
C LYS A 79 18.43 8.64 3.89
N HIS A 80 18.11 8.08 5.05
CA HIS A 80 16.74 7.80 5.46
C HIS A 80 16.26 8.95 6.35
N VAL A 81 15.11 9.50 6.01
CA VAL A 81 14.42 10.58 6.71
C VAL A 81 13.21 9.95 7.38
N LEU A 82 13.22 9.93 8.71
CA LEU A 82 12.19 9.33 9.55
C LEU A 82 11.20 10.37 10.08
N GLU A 83 11.56 11.65 10.00
CA GLU A 83 10.76 12.78 10.46
C GLU A 83 10.65 13.82 9.34
N ARG A 84 9.46 14.38 9.17
CA ARG A 84 9.20 15.46 8.21
C ARG A 84 9.65 16.81 8.76
N ASP A 85 9.96 17.73 7.86
CA ASP A 85 10.22 19.14 8.17
C ASP A 85 9.06 19.97 7.62
N GLY A 86 8.17 20.42 8.50
CA GLY A 86 6.91 21.04 8.10
C GLY A 86 6.09 20.13 7.16
N GLU A 87 5.58 20.69 6.07
CA GLU A 87 4.72 19.99 5.11
C GLU A 87 5.47 19.09 4.12
N ARG A 88 6.78 18.83 4.34
CA ARG A 88 7.62 18.10 3.39
C ARG A 88 8.54 17.09 4.07
N TRP A 89 8.83 16.01 3.35
CA TRP A 89 9.94 15.11 3.67
C TRP A 89 11.15 15.56 2.87
N ALA A 90 12.26 15.87 3.54
CA ALA A 90 13.41 16.50 2.88
C ALA A 90 14.73 15.79 3.24
N TYR A 91 15.48 15.42 2.21
CA TYR A 91 16.91 15.17 2.30
C TYR A 91 17.65 16.48 2.08
N LYS A 92 18.47 16.87 3.04
CA LYS A 92 19.32 18.07 2.98
C LYS A 92 20.78 17.66 3.10
N ASN A 93 21.62 18.12 2.17
CA ASN A 93 23.06 17.97 2.23
C ASN A 93 23.72 19.31 1.90
N SER A 94 24.28 19.95 2.92
CA SER A 94 24.89 21.29 2.81
C SER A 94 26.34 21.27 2.33
N THR A 95 26.97 20.10 2.14
CA THR A 95 28.41 19.99 1.82
C THR A 95 28.66 19.69 0.34
N VAL A 96 27.64 19.25 -0.39
CA VAL A 96 27.77 18.90 -1.81
C VAL A 96 27.98 20.15 -2.66
N LYS A 97 29.03 20.10 -3.50
CA LYS A 97 29.35 21.17 -4.46
C LYS A 97 28.84 20.75 -5.83
N LEU A 98 27.93 21.54 -6.39
CA LEU A 98 27.32 21.32 -7.69
C LEU A 98 27.74 22.42 -8.65
N ARG A 99 27.84 22.07 -9.93
CA ARG A 99 28.07 23.02 -11.04
C ARG A 99 26.89 22.99 -11.99
N LEU A 100 26.71 24.08 -12.73
CA LEU A 100 25.77 24.11 -13.85
C LEU A 100 26.13 23.00 -14.85
N GLY A 101 25.11 22.26 -15.29
CA GLY A 101 25.25 21.10 -16.17
C GLY A 101 25.54 19.77 -15.46
N ASP A 102 25.81 19.75 -14.15
CA ASP A 102 25.93 18.50 -13.40
C ASP A 102 24.58 17.75 -13.40
N LYS A 103 24.64 16.43 -13.57
CA LYS A 103 23.47 15.54 -13.57
C LYS A 103 23.42 14.71 -12.30
N ILE A 104 22.36 14.85 -11.54
CA ILE A 104 22.08 14.04 -10.35
C ILE A 104 21.19 12.88 -10.79
N TYR A 105 21.74 11.67 -10.77
CA TYR A 105 20.96 10.45 -10.93
C TYR A 105 20.51 9.96 -9.57
N TYR A 106 19.22 9.64 -9.42
CA TYR A 106 18.66 9.32 -8.12
C TYR A 106 17.56 8.26 -8.16
N ARG A 107 17.32 7.69 -6.98
CA ARG A 107 16.16 6.85 -6.69
C ARG A 107 15.58 7.22 -5.33
N LEU A 108 14.26 7.12 -5.21
CA LEU A 108 13.53 7.39 -3.98
C LEU A 108 12.88 6.12 -3.47
N TYR A 109 12.81 5.98 -2.15
CA TYR A 109 12.01 4.97 -1.48
C TYR A 109 11.12 5.63 -0.44
N VAL A 110 9.82 5.33 -0.46
CA VAL A 110 8.85 5.85 0.49
C VAL A 110 8.11 4.70 1.13
N VAL A 111 8.00 4.69 2.46
CA VAL A 111 7.07 3.80 3.16
C VAL A 111 5.83 4.60 3.50
N LYS A 112 4.68 4.19 2.96
CA LYS A 112 3.37 4.76 3.27
C LYS A 112 2.44 3.63 3.67
N ASP A 113 1.80 3.75 4.83
CA ASP A 113 0.89 2.73 5.38
C ASP A 113 1.51 1.33 5.42
N ASN A 114 2.79 1.26 5.82
CA ASN A 114 3.62 0.05 5.85
C ASN A 114 3.91 -0.59 4.46
N LEU A 115 3.54 0.07 3.35
CA LEU A 115 3.85 -0.36 1.99
C LEU A 115 5.01 0.45 1.41
N GLY A 116 5.94 -0.24 0.76
CA GLY A 116 7.12 0.35 0.14
C GLY A 116 6.90 0.74 -1.31
N TYR A 117 7.20 1.99 -1.65
CA TYR A 117 7.09 2.56 -3.00
C TYR A 117 8.46 3.00 -3.49
N ARG A 118 8.72 2.87 -4.79
CA ARG A 118 10.02 3.17 -5.39
C ARG A 118 9.86 4.07 -6.61
N LEU A 119 10.71 5.09 -6.70
CA LEU A 119 10.94 5.85 -7.92
C LEU A 119 12.36 5.54 -8.36
N GLN A 120 12.50 4.96 -9.54
CA GLN A 120 13.79 4.56 -10.11
C GLN A 120 14.13 5.44 -11.32
N HIS A 121 15.42 5.47 -11.67
CA HIS A 121 15.94 6.17 -12.85
C HIS A 121 15.60 7.68 -12.89
N GLY A 122 15.54 8.31 -11.72
CA GLY A 122 15.39 9.76 -11.62
C GLY A 122 16.65 10.45 -12.12
N MET A 123 16.50 11.55 -12.85
CA MET A 123 17.60 12.40 -13.29
C MET A 123 17.20 13.86 -13.14
N PHE A 124 18.12 14.66 -12.61
CA PHE A 124 17.99 16.11 -12.51
C PHE A 124 19.27 16.76 -13.01
N GLU A 125 19.15 17.76 -13.89
CA GLU A 125 20.27 18.55 -14.37
C GLU A 125 20.27 19.91 -13.68
N VAL A 126 21.40 20.30 -13.11
CA VAL A 126 21.55 21.59 -12.42
C VAL A 126 21.59 22.70 -13.47
N LYS A 127 20.50 23.46 -13.59
CA LYS A 127 20.36 24.58 -14.53
C LYS A 127 20.51 25.95 -13.88
N ASP A 128 20.23 26.02 -12.58
CA ASP A 128 20.33 27.22 -11.76
C ASP A 128 20.68 26.85 -10.31
N PHE A 129 20.93 27.87 -9.49
CA PHE A 129 21.09 27.74 -8.06
C PHE A 129 19.99 28.53 -7.35
N SER A 130 19.30 27.87 -6.42
CA SER A 130 18.39 28.54 -5.49
C SER A 130 19.18 29.36 -4.47
N LEU A 131 18.67 30.54 -4.15
CA LEU A 131 19.14 31.28 -2.98
C LEU A 131 18.56 30.61 -1.73
N PRO A 132 19.33 30.42 -0.66
CA PRO A 132 18.75 29.99 0.61
C PRO A 132 17.76 31.07 1.05
N ASP A 133 16.49 30.70 1.23
CA ASP A 133 15.46 31.63 1.70
C ASP A 133 15.91 32.23 3.04
N LYS A 134 16.35 33.50 3.00
CA LYS A 134 16.25 34.37 4.16
C LYS A 134 14.76 34.50 4.42
N GLU A 135 14.34 34.00 5.58
CA GLU A 135 13.10 34.35 6.25
C GLU A 135 12.81 35.84 5.99
N SER A 136 11.80 36.09 5.15
CA SER A 136 11.48 37.41 4.64
C SER A 136 10.77 38.22 5.73
N SER A 137 11.52 38.65 6.74
CA SER A 137 11.16 39.76 7.59
C SER A 137 11.50 41.05 6.83
N ALA A 138 10.52 41.61 6.13
CA ALA A 138 10.55 43.00 5.68
C ALA A 138 9.35 43.75 6.30
N PRO A 139 9.52 45.03 6.64
CA PRO A 139 8.72 45.70 7.68
C PRO A 139 7.40 46.21 7.10
N GLU A 140 6.32 45.96 7.82
CA GLU A 140 5.01 46.54 7.55
C GLU A 140 5.06 48.05 7.89
N GLU A 141 5.12 48.88 6.84
CA GLU A 141 4.98 50.33 6.94
C GLU A 141 3.61 50.69 7.54
N ALA A 142 3.66 51.56 8.55
CA ALA A 142 2.52 52.06 9.29
C ALA A 142 1.66 53.02 8.46
N VAL A 143 0.34 52.79 8.44
CA VAL A 143 -0.69 53.78 8.07
C VAL A 143 -1.94 53.54 8.95
N PRO A 144 -2.67 54.58 9.42
CA PRO A 144 -3.22 54.59 10.78
C PRO A 144 -4.66 54.10 10.91
N ALA A 145 -5.02 53.87 12.18
CA ALA A 145 -6.29 53.33 12.67
C ALA A 145 -7.55 54.11 12.26
N PRO A 146 -8.70 53.40 12.18
CA PRO A 146 -9.98 53.94 12.59
C PRO A 146 -10.50 53.25 13.87
N THR A 147 -11.17 54.08 14.67
CA THR A 147 -11.78 53.88 16.01
C THR A 147 -12.74 52.69 16.17
N PRO A 148 -13.02 52.27 17.43
CA PRO A 148 -13.64 50.99 17.78
C PRO A 148 -15.16 50.99 17.67
N GLN A 149 -15.72 49.86 17.22
CA GLN A 149 -17.14 49.49 17.35
C GLN A 149 -17.28 48.19 18.16
N PRO A 150 -18.42 48.00 18.87
CA PRO A 150 -18.54 47.15 20.05
C PRO A 150 -18.59 45.63 19.75
N PRO A 151 -18.31 44.78 20.76
CA PRO A 151 -18.11 43.35 20.55
C PRO A 151 -19.44 42.60 20.39
N THR A 152 -19.69 42.07 19.20
CA THR A 152 -20.63 40.94 19.04
C THR A 152 -19.90 39.63 19.34
N LEU A 153 -20.24 39.02 20.47
CA LEU A 153 -19.87 37.66 20.82
C LEU A 153 -20.54 36.64 19.87
N CYS A 154 -19.69 35.82 19.27
CA CYS A 154 -19.82 34.37 19.06
C CYS A 154 -21.06 33.80 18.34
N SER A 155 -20.83 33.36 17.10
CA SER A 155 -21.14 31.99 16.67
C SER A 155 -20.17 31.54 15.56
N ARG A 156 -18.96 31.18 15.97
CA ARG A 156 -17.98 30.44 15.14
C ARG A 156 -17.57 29.17 15.88
N THR A 157 -18.50 28.25 16.08
CA THR A 157 -18.20 26.88 16.54
C THR A 157 -18.55 25.81 15.49
N GLY A 158 -19.13 26.17 14.35
CA GLY A 158 -19.50 25.21 13.30
C GLY A 158 -18.40 24.81 12.31
N SER A 159 -17.36 25.63 12.12
CA SER A 159 -16.51 25.50 10.91
C SER A 159 -15.43 24.41 10.97
N ILE A 160 -14.95 24.05 12.16
CA ILE A 160 -13.86 23.05 12.30
C ILE A 160 -14.42 21.63 12.25
N CYS A 161 -15.57 21.38 12.91
CA CYS A 161 -16.23 20.08 12.89
C CYS A 161 -16.65 19.68 11.47
N GLU A 162 -17.23 20.61 10.70
CA GLU A 162 -17.74 20.32 9.36
C GLU A 162 -16.60 19.96 8.37
N LYS A 163 -15.48 20.68 8.39
CA LYS A 163 -14.30 20.35 7.55
C LYS A 163 -13.65 19.03 7.93
N VAL A 164 -13.55 18.72 9.22
CA VAL A 164 -13.00 17.44 9.69
C VAL A 164 -13.91 16.29 9.30
N VAL A 165 -15.23 16.44 9.46
CA VAL A 165 -16.22 15.43 9.08
C VAL A 165 -16.22 15.22 7.57
N LEU A 166 -16.13 16.26 6.74
CA LEU A 166 -16.03 16.13 5.29
C LEU A 166 -14.73 15.44 4.84
N ASN A 167 -13.58 15.80 5.43
CA ASN A 167 -12.29 15.14 5.11
C ASN A 167 -12.31 13.66 5.51
N LEU A 168 -12.88 13.35 6.68
CA LEU A 168 -13.00 11.98 7.16
C LEU A 168 -13.97 11.18 6.29
N THR A 169 -15.12 11.76 5.93
CA THR A 169 -16.11 11.10 5.05
C THR A 169 -15.50 10.79 3.69
N GLN A 170 -14.74 11.73 3.12
CA GLN A 170 -14.02 11.50 1.85
C GLN A 170 -13.05 10.32 1.98
N ARG A 171 -12.23 10.28 3.03
CA ARG A 171 -11.28 9.16 3.25
C ARG A 171 -11.98 7.82 3.45
N VAL A 172 -13.11 7.81 4.17
CA VAL A 172 -13.90 6.59 4.37
C VAL A 172 -14.46 6.10 3.04
N CYS A 173 -14.96 6.99 2.19
CA CYS A 173 -15.40 6.64 0.84
C CYS A 173 -14.24 6.13 -0.04
N ASP A 174 -13.09 6.80 -0.01
CA ASP A 174 -11.92 6.39 -0.79
C ASP A 174 -11.41 4.99 -0.36
N LEU A 175 -11.35 4.74 0.95
CA LEU A 175 -11.00 3.42 1.50
C LEU A 175 -12.04 2.36 1.16
N GLN A 176 -13.32 2.70 1.21
CA GLN A 176 -14.40 1.77 0.85
C GLN A 176 -14.28 1.36 -0.62
N GLN A 177 -13.99 2.31 -1.51
CA GLN A 177 -13.77 2.04 -2.92
C GLN A 177 -12.51 1.17 -3.15
N GLU A 178 -11.44 1.38 -2.39
CA GLU A 178 -10.25 0.51 -2.46
C GLU A 178 -10.56 -0.92 -2.00
N ILE A 179 -11.30 -1.09 -0.90
CA ILE A 179 -11.75 -2.40 -0.42
C ILE A 179 -12.57 -3.11 -1.50
N ASP A 180 -13.48 -2.40 -2.16
CA ASP A 180 -14.34 -2.98 -3.18
C ASP A 180 -13.54 -3.37 -4.45
N SER A 181 -12.59 -2.53 -4.86
CA SER A 181 -11.67 -2.87 -5.96
C SER A 181 -10.76 -4.06 -5.64
N LEU A 182 -10.29 -4.16 -4.40
CA LEU A 182 -9.50 -5.31 -3.93
C LEU A 182 -10.34 -6.59 -3.89
N ARG A 183 -11.61 -6.51 -3.46
CA ARG A 183 -12.55 -7.63 -3.50
C ARG A 183 -12.76 -8.12 -4.93
N GLU A 184 -13.05 -7.21 -5.86
CA GLU A 184 -13.23 -7.53 -7.27
C GLU A 184 -11.99 -8.21 -7.86
N THR A 185 -10.80 -7.65 -7.62
CA THR A 185 -9.54 -8.25 -8.10
C THR A 185 -9.33 -9.65 -7.53
N ASN A 186 -9.59 -9.84 -6.23
CA ASN A 186 -9.48 -11.16 -5.60
C ASN A 186 -10.49 -12.16 -6.16
N ASP A 187 -11.69 -11.72 -6.52
CA ASP A 187 -12.70 -12.58 -7.11
C ASP A 187 -12.33 -12.99 -8.54
N ILE A 188 -11.81 -12.06 -9.36
CA ILE A 188 -11.22 -12.38 -10.67
C ILE A 188 -10.10 -13.42 -10.52
N LEU A 189 -9.18 -13.23 -9.56
CA LEU A 189 -8.09 -14.17 -9.31
C LEU A 189 -8.60 -15.55 -8.90
N LYS A 190 -9.60 -15.62 -8.00
CA LYS A 190 -10.23 -16.88 -7.63
C LYS A 190 -10.84 -17.56 -8.84
N ASP A 191 -11.55 -16.83 -9.70
CA ASP A 191 -12.17 -17.37 -10.90
C ASP A 191 -11.13 -17.89 -11.90
N MET A 192 -10.02 -17.17 -12.07
CA MET A 192 -8.89 -17.63 -12.88
C MET A 192 -8.30 -18.94 -12.34
N VAL A 193 -8.12 -19.07 -11.03
CA VAL A 193 -7.60 -20.30 -10.41
C VAL A 193 -8.60 -21.45 -10.51
N LYS A 194 -9.90 -21.19 -10.30
CA LYS A 194 -10.98 -22.18 -10.42
C LYS A 194 -11.09 -22.79 -11.82
N LYS A 195 -10.73 -22.04 -12.86
CA LYS A 195 -10.68 -22.55 -14.25
C LYS A 195 -9.62 -23.63 -14.49
N HIS A 196 -8.68 -23.82 -13.55
CA HIS A 196 -7.66 -24.85 -13.61
C HIS A 196 -7.86 -25.87 -12.49
N PRO A 197 -8.59 -26.98 -12.73
CA PRO A 197 -8.98 -27.94 -11.70
C PRO A 197 -7.79 -28.44 -10.88
N THR A 198 -6.71 -28.81 -11.55
CA THR A 198 -5.45 -29.27 -10.92
C THR A 198 -4.90 -28.23 -9.95
N THR A 199 -4.75 -26.97 -10.36
CA THR A 199 -4.25 -25.91 -9.49
C THR A 199 -5.23 -25.56 -8.36
N SER A 200 -6.54 -25.70 -8.60
CA SER A 200 -7.57 -25.29 -7.65
C SER A 200 -7.77 -26.26 -6.48
N THR A 201 -7.53 -27.55 -6.67
CA THR A 201 -7.84 -28.59 -5.67
C THR A 201 -6.63 -29.42 -5.22
N THR A 202 -5.53 -29.42 -5.98
CA THR A 202 -4.36 -30.26 -5.65
C THR A 202 -3.45 -29.61 -4.61
N LEU A 203 -2.98 -30.41 -3.66
CA LEU A 203 -1.95 -30.09 -2.67
C LEU A 203 -0.91 -31.22 -2.62
N ALA A 204 0.27 -30.93 -2.08
CA ALA A 204 1.28 -31.94 -1.80
C ALA A 204 1.86 -31.79 -0.39
N LEU A 205 2.14 -32.91 0.26
CA LEU A 205 2.82 -32.99 1.55
C LEU A 205 4.21 -33.59 1.37
N ASP A 206 5.17 -32.90 1.95
CA ASP A 206 6.56 -33.32 2.09
C ASP A 206 6.79 -33.84 3.51
N GLY A 207 7.72 -34.78 3.68
CA GLY A 207 8.09 -35.36 4.99
C GLY A 207 7.29 -36.58 5.43
N VAL A 208 6.36 -37.08 4.61
CA VAL A 208 5.55 -38.29 4.91
C VAL A 208 6.37 -39.56 4.62
N LYS A 209 6.86 -40.22 5.67
CA LYS A 209 7.71 -41.43 5.62
C LYS A 209 6.96 -42.69 6.07
N VAL A 210 5.90 -43.05 5.35
CA VAL A 210 5.13 -44.29 5.57
C VAL A 210 4.99 -45.06 4.26
N GLN A 211 4.61 -46.34 4.38
CA GLN A 211 4.31 -47.20 3.23
C GLN A 211 3.04 -46.71 2.51
N ASP A 212 2.90 -47.08 1.24
CA ASP A 212 1.88 -46.51 0.34
C ASP A 212 0.45 -46.98 0.69
N ASP A 213 0.30 -48.12 1.34
CA ASP A 213 -0.96 -48.68 1.85
C ASP A 213 -1.56 -47.88 3.02
N GLU A 214 -0.73 -47.18 3.80
CA GLU A 214 -1.15 -46.37 4.94
C GLU A 214 -1.30 -44.87 4.61
N LEU A 215 -0.91 -44.44 3.41
CA LEU A 215 -0.88 -43.02 3.04
C LEU A 215 -2.22 -42.32 3.23
N GLY A 216 -3.32 -42.99 2.88
CA GLY A 216 -4.66 -42.42 3.01
C GLY A 216 -4.99 -42.03 4.45
N VAL A 217 -4.76 -42.95 5.37
CA VAL A 217 -5.04 -42.78 6.80
C VAL A 217 -4.17 -41.69 7.39
N ILE A 218 -2.88 -41.67 7.06
CA ILE A 218 -1.93 -40.70 7.60
C ILE A 218 -2.19 -39.28 7.08
N VAL A 219 -2.46 -39.12 5.78
CA VAL A 219 -2.78 -37.80 5.23
C VAL A 219 -4.08 -37.28 5.84
N GLN A 220 -5.12 -38.13 5.95
CA GLN A 220 -6.38 -37.75 6.59
C GLN A 220 -6.16 -37.33 8.05
N ALA A 221 -5.40 -38.09 8.83
CA ALA A 221 -5.07 -37.76 10.22
C ALA A 221 -4.24 -36.46 10.36
N ILE A 222 -3.35 -36.16 9.41
CA ILE A 222 -2.63 -34.87 9.41
C ILE A 222 -3.62 -33.71 9.23
N ILE A 223 -4.58 -33.84 8.31
CA ILE A 223 -5.59 -32.80 8.08
C ILE A 223 -6.53 -32.67 9.28
N GLU A 224 -7.05 -33.77 9.81
CA GLU A 224 -8.00 -33.77 10.92
C GLU A 224 -7.35 -33.42 12.26
N ASP A 225 -6.30 -34.14 12.67
CA ASP A 225 -5.75 -34.03 14.02
C ASP A 225 -4.72 -32.91 14.14
N LYS A 226 -3.78 -32.82 13.18
CA LYS A 226 -2.73 -31.80 13.24
C LYS A 226 -3.24 -30.45 12.78
N LEU A 227 -4.00 -30.39 11.70
CA LEU A 227 -4.55 -29.11 11.23
C LEU A 227 -5.86 -28.75 11.95
N GLY A 228 -6.59 -29.72 12.50
CA GLY A 228 -7.90 -29.45 13.13
C GLY A 228 -8.97 -29.14 12.09
N LEU A 229 -8.87 -29.71 10.89
CA LEU A 229 -9.76 -29.42 9.78
C LEU A 229 -10.55 -30.69 9.42
N PRO A 230 -11.89 -30.68 9.47
CA PRO A 230 -12.72 -31.85 9.20
C PRO A 230 -12.92 -32.06 7.69
N PHE A 231 -11.84 -31.94 6.91
CA PHE A 231 -11.88 -32.02 5.46
C PHE A 231 -11.47 -33.40 5.00
N LYS A 232 -12.29 -33.99 4.12
CA LYS A 232 -11.91 -35.19 3.39
C LYS A 232 -10.92 -34.84 2.29
N VAL A 233 -9.93 -35.70 2.12
CA VAL A 233 -8.97 -35.64 1.02
C VAL A 233 -9.12 -36.85 0.12
N ASP A 234 -8.96 -36.64 -1.18
CA ASP A 234 -9.10 -37.67 -2.21
C ASP A 234 -7.82 -37.78 -3.06
N ASN A 235 -7.76 -38.77 -3.94
CA ASN A 235 -6.70 -38.93 -4.95
C ASN A 235 -5.27 -38.88 -4.36
N ILE A 236 -5.08 -39.53 -3.20
CA ILE A 236 -3.83 -39.55 -2.45
C ILE A 236 -2.83 -40.48 -3.14
N GLN A 237 -1.67 -39.96 -3.51
CA GLN A 237 -0.65 -40.70 -4.24
C GLN A 237 0.75 -40.15 -3.99
N ARG A 238 1.73 -41.04 -3.83
CA ARG A 238 3.14 -40.66 -3.77
C ARG A 238 3.68 -40.41 -5.18
N LYS A 239 4.31 -39.26 -5.40
CA LYS A 239 5.00 -38.92 -6.65
C LYS A 239 6.44 -39.43 -6.62
N ARG A 240 7.07 -39.52 -7.79
CA ARG A 240 8.45 -40.01 -7.96
C ARG A 240 9.48 -39.19 -7.16
N ASN A 241 9.19 -37.93 -6.86
CA ASN A 241 10.03 -37.06 -6.04
C ASN A 241 9.82 -37.24 -4.53
N GLY A 242 9.04 -38.23 -4.10
CA GLY A 242 8.74 -38.53 -2.70
C GLY A 242 7.60 -37.71 -2.10
N LEU A 243 7.11 -36.66 -2.78
CA LEU A 243 5.97 -35.87 -2.31
C LEU A 243 4.68 -36.68 -2.37
N VAL A 244 3.83 -36.53 -1.35
CA VAL A 244 2.50 -37.14 -1.31
C VAL A 244 1.49 -36.11 -1.80
N GLN A 245 0.97 -36.30 -3.00
CA GLN A 245 -0.05 -35.45 -3.59
C GLN A 245 -1.45 -35.93 -3.16
N PHE A 246 -2.36 -35.00 -2.94
CA PHE A 246 -3.78 -35.27 -2.64
C PHE A 246 -4.65 -34.12 -3.14
N GLU A 247 -5.95 -34.36 -3.22
CA GLU A 247 -6.94 -33.40 -3.70
C GLU A 247 -7.97 -33.09 -2.62
N VAL A 248 -8.58 -31.92 -2.73
CA VAL A 248 -9.66 -31.46 -1.85
C VAL A 248 -10.85 -30.97 -2.66
N GLU A 249 -12.03 -31.02 -2.06
CA GLU A 249 -13.31 -30.75 -2.76
C GLU A 249 -13.40 -29.36 -3.41
N SER A 250 -12.73 -28.33 -2.85
CA SER A 250 -12.81 -26.97 -3.38
C SER A 250 -11.56 -26.12 -3.13
N LEU A 251 -11.46 -25.03 -3.91
CA LEU A 251 -10.43 -24.01 -3.73
C LEU A 251 -10.51 -23.37 -2.34
N GLU A 252 -11.72 -23.16 -1.81
CA GLU A 252 -11.95 -22.60 -0.49
C GLU A 252 -11.33 -23.48 0.60
N LYS A 253 -11.54 -24.81 0.52
CA LYS A 253 -10.92 -25.78 1.44
C LYS A 253 -9.40 -25.82 1.27
N LYS A 254 -8.89 -25.78 0.03
CA LYS A 254 -7.45 -25.70 -0.25
C LYS A 254 -6.81 -24.50 0.44
N LEU A 255 -7.40 -23.31 0.29
CA LEU A 255 -6.90 -22.08 0.90
C LEU A 255 -6.93 -22.13 2.43
N GLU A 256 -7.97 -22.74 3.01
CA GLU A 256 -8.07 -22.93 4.45
C GLU A 256 -6.98 -23.86 5.00
N ILE A 257 -6.73 -25.00 4.33
CA ILE A 257 -5.63 -25.89 4.67
C ILE A 257 -4.29 -25.15 4.60
N ILE A 258 -4.03 -24.40 3.53
CA ILE A 258 -2.79 -23.62 3.38
C ILE A 258 -2.63 -22.61 4.52
N ARG A 259 -3.71 -21.89 4.85
CA ARG A 259 -3.71 -20.88 5.92
C ARG A 259 -3.33 -21.50 7.27
N VAL A 260 -3.99 -22.61 7.64
CA VAL A 260 -3.77 -23.28 8.92
C VAL A 260 -2.42 -24.00 8.97
N ALA A 261 -1.99 -24.59 7.86
CA ALA A 261 -0.71 -25.28 7.76
C ALA A 261 0.47 -24.32 7.98
N LYS A 262 0.41 -23.08 7.47
CA LYS A 262 1.47 -22.07 7.69
C LYS A 262 1.76 -21.82 9.16
N THR A 263 0.77 -21.94 10.03
CA THR A 263 0.95 -21.78 11.48
C THR A 263 1.21 -23.11 12.18
N LYS A 264 0.41 -24.14 11.92
CA LYS A 264 0.43 -25.39 12.69
C LYS A 264 1.54 -26.36 12.29
N LEU A 265 2.03 -26.29 11.05
CA LEU A 265 3.12 -27.16 10.57
C LEU A 265 4.50 -26.50 10.64
N ARG A 266 4.60 -25.24 11.11
CA ARG A 266 5.85 -24.45 11.11
C ARG A 266 7.05 -25.14 11.77
N HIS A 267 6.79 -25.95 12.80
CA HIS A 267 7.80 -26.70 13.54
C HIS A 267 7.63 -28.22 13.42
N SER A 268 6.85 -28.68 12.44
CA SER A 268 6.63 -30.09 12.20
C SER A 268 7.60 -30.62 11.14
N ASN A 269 7.76 -31.94 11.09
CA ASN A 269 8.51 -32.59 10.01
C ASN A 269 7.74 -32.61 8.68
N PHE A 270 6.50 -32.12 8.66
CA PHE A 270 5.66 -32.04 7.47
C PHE A 270 5.69 -30.64 6.89
N ARG A 271 5.76 -30.55 5.57
CA ARG A 271 5.65 -29.27 4.86
C ARG A 271 4.63 -29.38 3.74
N LEU A 272 3.70 -28.43 3.71
CA LEU A 272 2.72 -28.31 2.63
C LEU A 272 3.36 -27.60 1.43
N VAL A 273 3.17 -28.14 0.24
CA VAL A 273 3.59 -27.63 -1.06
C VAL A 273 2.34 -27.44 -1.91
N TYR A 274 2.19 -26.30 -2.58
CA TYR A 274 0.95 -25.90 -3.24
C TYR A 274 1.16 -24.93 -4.41
#